data_AF-A0A2W5EHC1-F1
#
_entry.id   AF-A0A2W5EHC1-F1
#
_cell.length_a   1.000
_cell.length_b   1.000
_cell.length_c   1.000
_cell.angle_alpha   90.00
_cell.angle_beta   90.00
_cell.angle_gamma   90.00
#
_symmetry.space_group_name_H-M   'P 1'
#
loop_
_entity.id
_entity.type
_entity.pdbx_description
1 polymer ?
#
loop_
_entity_poly.entity_id
_entity_poly.type
_entity_poly.pdbx_seq_one_letter_code
_entity_poly.pdbx_strand_id
1 'polypeptide(L)' 'WRDTTNEKTAFYAECHSTGEGANAQKRVKWSHQLTSKEAQKYTIKNIFYLNDSWLPSSEK' A
#
# COMPACT_ATOMS: atom_id res chain seq x y z
N TRP A 1 7.82 3.82 15.26
CA TRP A 1 6.61 4.57 15.65
C TRP A 1 6.97 5.55 16.77
N ARG A 2 6.29 6.71 16.88
CA ARG A 2 6.60 7.84 17.82
C ARG A 2 7.81 8.72 17.49
N ASP A 3 8.41 8.55 16.33
CA ASP A 3 9.43 9.46 15.81
C ASP A 3 8.93 10.02 14.48
N THR A 4 8.71 11.34 14.47
CA THR A 4 8.13 12.11 13.36
C THR A 4 9.05 12.18 12.14
N THR A 5 10.35 11.90 12.30
CA THR A 5 11.27 11.82 11.16
C THR A 5 10.92 10.65 10.23
N ASN A 6 10.36 9.56 10.78
CA ASN A 6 9.89 8.42 9.98
C ASN A 6 8.73 8.79 9.07
N GLU A 7 7.91 9.78 9.42
CA GLU A 7 6.78 10.22 8.57
C GLU A 7 7.28 10.83 7.24
N LYS A 8 8.54 11.24 7.17
CA LYS A 8 9.16 11.77 5.94
C LYS A 8 9.65 10.67 4.99
N THR A 9 9.88 9.47 5.50
CA THR A 9 10.48 8.36 4.73
C THR A 9 9.54 7.17 4.58
N ALA A 10 8.59 7.00 5.50
CA ALA A 10 7.57 5.97 5.41
C ALA A 10 6.60 6.28 4.27
N PHE A 11 6.21 5.25 3.53
CA PHE A 11 5.18 5.32 2.51
C PHE A 11 4.00 4.46 2.91
N TYR A 12 2.94 5.08 3.44
CA TYR A 12 1.68 4.41 3.74
C TYR A 12 0.59 4.88 2.79
N ALA A 13 -0.11 3.92 2.20
CA ALA A 13 -1.12 4.20 1.21
C ALA A 13 -2.33 3.27 1.33
N GLU A 14 -3.51 3.81 1.05
CA GLU A 14 -4.77 3.06 0.94
C GLU A 14 -5.27 3.11 -0.51
N CYS A 15 -6.01 2.09 -0.93
CA CYS A 15 -6.60 2.02 -2.26
C CYS A 15 -7.94 1.28 -2.20
N HIS A 16 -8.99 1.88 -2.74
CA HIS A 16 -10.35 1.30 -2.81
C HIS A 16 -10.88 0.74 -1.47
N SER A 17 -10.47 1.31 -0.34
CA SER A 17 -10.99 0.91 0.97
C SER A 17 -12.48 1.24 1.08
N THR A 18 -13.26 0.35 1.70
CA THR A 18 -14.72 0.50 1.86
C THR A 18 -15.12 0.27 3.33
N GLY A 19 -16.36 0.65 3.68
CA GLY A 19 -16.90 0.55 5.04
C GLY A 19 -16.72 1.82 5.87
N GLU A 20 -17.26 1.81 7.09
CA GLU A 20 -17.39 2.99 7.95
C GLU A 20 -16.04 3.65 8.31
N GLY A 21 -14.96 2.86 8.36
CA GLY A 21 -13.60 3.33 8.66
C GLY A 21 -12.84 3.91 7.46
N ALA A 22 -13.35 3.76 6.23
CA ALA A 22 -12.66 4.11 4.99
C ALA A 22 -12.79 5.61 4.62
N ASN A 23 -12.69 6.49 5.62
CA ASN A 23 -12.68 7.92 5.39
C ASN A 23 -11.25 8.44 5.15
N ALA A 24 -10.86 8.47 3.87
CA ALA A 24 -9.58 9.00 3.42
C ALA A 24 -9.34 10.46 3.83
N GLN A 25 -10.39 11.29 3.89
CA GLN A 25 -10.26 12.72 4.23
C GLN A 25 -9.86 12.95 5.69
N LYS A 26 -10.10 11.97 6.58
CA LYS A 26 -9.73 12.03 7.99
C LYS A 26 -8.33 11.46 8.27
N ARG A 27 -7.60 11.02 7.24
CA ARG A 27 -6.24 10.49 7.41
C ARG A 27 -5.21 11.60 7.60
N VAL A 28 -4.06 11.21 8.13
CA VAL A 28 -2.90 12.10 8.26
C VAL A 28 -2.42 12.57 6.89
N LYS A 29 -1.94 13.81 6.80
CA LYS A 29 -1.58 14.46 5.53
C LYS A 29 -0.47 13.76 4.75
N TRP A 30 0.41 13.04 5.43
CA TRP A 30 1.52 12.31 4.82
C TRP A 30 1.12 10.92 4.29
N SER A 31 -0.11 10.47 4.57
CA SER A 31 -0.63 9.23 3.97
C SER A 31 -1.09 9.47 2.53
N HIS A 32 -1.11 8.40 1.74
CA HIS A 32 -1.42 8.47 0.32
C HIS A 32 -2.72 7.71 -0.01
N GLN A 33 -3.43 8.19 -1.01
CA GLN A 33 -4.55 7.48 -1.62
C GLN A 33 -4.15 7.11 -3.05
N LEU A 34 -4.02 5.82 -3.33
CA LEU A 34 -3.55 5.37 -4.63
C LEU A 34 -4.68 5.41 -5.65
N THR A 35 -4.36 5.93 -6.83
CA THR A 35 -5.17 5.71 -8.03
C THR A 35 -5.09 4.25 -8.48
N SER A 36 -6.03 3.82 -9.29
CA SER A 36 -6.03 2.48 -9.88
C SER A 36 -4.75 2.19 -10.68
N LYS A 37 -4.14 3.20 -11.30
CA LYS A 37 -2.89 3.07 -12.04
C LYS A 37 -1.69 2.88 -11.11
N GLU A 38 -1.65 3.58 -9.98
CA GLU A 38 -0.56 3.42 -9.00
C GLU A 38 -0.65 2.09 -8.26
N ALA A 39 -1.87 1.64 -7.96
CA ALA A 39 -2.13 0.36 -7.30
C ALA A 39 -1.60 -0.85 -8.10
N GLN A 40 -1.51 -0.76 -9.44
CA GLN A 40 -0.94 -1.81 -10.29
C GLN A 40 0.53 -2.12 -9.97
N LYS A 41 1.25 -1.21 -9.31
CA LYS A 41 2.61 -1.47 -8.84
C LYS A 41 2.64 -2.43 -7.64
N TYR A 42 1.57 -2.51 -6.87
CA TYR A 42 1.46 -3.29 -5.63
C TYR A 42 0.70 -4.60 -5.85
N THR A 43 1.19 -5.43 -6.76
CA THR A 43 0.64 -6.77 -7.02
C THR A 43 1.57 -7.84 -6.46
N ILE A 44 1.04 -9.05 -6.20
CA ILE A 44 1.84 -10.21 -5.74
C ILE A 44 3.08 -10.38 -6.63
N LYS A 45 2.87 -10.36 -7.95
CA LYS A 45 3.95 -10.44 -8.92
C LYS A 45 4.96 -9.31 -8.69
N ASN A 46 4.54 -8.04 -8.73
CA ASN A 46 5.50 -6.95 -8.64
C ASN A 46 6.24 -6.86 -7.29
N ILE A 47 5.65 -7.36 -6.20
CA ILE A 47 6.25 -7.33 -4.86
C ILE A 47 7.23 -8.49 -4.67
N PHE A 48 6.91 -9.69 -5.14
CA PHE A 48 7.71 -10.90 -4.86
C PHE A 48 8.55 -11.38 -6.04
N TYR A 49 8.34 -10.83 -7.24
CA TYR A 49 9.10 -11.16 -8.45
C TYR A 49 10.43 -10.38 -8.49
N LEU A 50 11.36 -10.75 -7.61
CA LEU A 50 12.74 -10.25 -7.64
C LEU A 50 13.71 -11.41 -7.44
N ASN A 51 14.45 -11.72 -8.51
CA ASN A 51 15.63 -12.60 -8.55
C ASN A 51 15.48 -14.08 -8.16
N ASP A 52 14.34 -14.52 -7.65
CA ASP A 52 13.96 -15.93 -7.61
C ASP A 52 12.52 -16.00 -8.11
N SER A 53 12.25 -16.89 -9.06
CA SER A 53 10.95 -17.11 -9.73
C SER A 53 9.80 -17.53 -8.79
N TRP A 54 9.96 -17.31 -7.50
CA TRP A 54 9.01 -17.62 -6.47
C TRP A 54 7.81 -16.67 -6.56
N LEU A 55 6.67 -17.26 -6.90
CA LEU A 55 5.37 -16.65 -6.76
C LEU A 55 4.63 -17.49 -5.71
N PRO A 56 4.11 -16.89 -4.63
CA PRO A 56 3.31 -17.63 -3.68
C PRO A 56 2.09 -18.21 -4.42
N SER A 57 1.85 -19.51 -4.26
CA SER A 57 0.68 -20.16 -4.83
C SER A 57 -0.57 -19.47 -4.27
N SER A 58 -1.39 -18.92 -5.16
CA SER A 58 -2.75 -18.57 -4.80
C SER A 58 -3.54 -19.87 -4.73
N GLU A 59 -3.33 -20.66 -3.67
CA GLU A 59 -4.26 -21.74 -3.36
C GLU A 59 -5.61 -21.11 -2.98
N LYS A 60 -6.65 -21.56 -3.68
CA LYS A 60 -8.04 -21.28 -3.36
C LYS A 60 -8.56 -22.30 -2.37
#